data_AF-Q27092-F1
#
_entry.id   AF-Q27092-F1
#
_cell.length_a   1.000
_cell.length_b   1.000
_cell.length_c   1.000
_cell.angle_alpha   90.00
_cell.angle_beta   90.00
_cell.angle_gamma   90.00
#
_symmetry.space_group_name_H-M   'P 1'
#
loop_
_entity.id
_entity.type
_entity.pdbx_description
1 polymer ?
#
loop_
_entity_poly.entity_id
_entity_poly.type
_entity_poly.pdbx_seq_one_letter_code
_entity_poly.pdbx_strand_id
1 'polypeptide(L)' 'MLTSVSLPVRNICRSKLPVAKTGMTLLQDGDLSKGTAFTKEERDRLNLRGLLPYKVFTKDEQAARIRRQFEVMP' A
#
# COMPACT_ATOMS: atom_id res chain seq x y z
N MET A 1 8.78 19.40 -23.92
CA MET A 1 9.61 18.20 -23.77
C MET A 1 9.25 17.52 -22.44
N LEU A 2 8.13 16.80 -22.40
CA LEU A 2 7.74 16.04 -21.21
C LEU A 2 8.45 14.68 -21.29
N THR A 3 9.52 14.52 -20.53
CA THR A 3 10.23 13.24 -20.40
C THR A 3 9.32 12.26 -19.68
N SER A 4 8.80 11.30 -20.45
CA SER A 4 8.10 10.12 -19.91
C SER A 4 9.09 9.37 -19.02
N VAL A 5 8.97 9.55 -17.70
CA VAL A 5 9.64 8.71 -16.73
C VAL A 5 8.99 7.33 -16.83
N SER A 6 9.61 6.45 -17.60
CA SER A 6 9.27 5.04 -17.65
C SER A 6 9.53 4.45 -16.27
N LEU A 7 8.48 4.42 -15.44
CA LEU A 7 8.48 3.62 -14.22
C LEU A 7 8.69 2.17 -14.66
N PRO A 8 9.60 1.41 -14.03
CA PRO A 8 9.73 -0.01 -14.33
C PRO A 8 8.37 -0.64 -14.04
N VAL A 9 7.67 -1.03 -15.10
CA VAL A 9 6.43 -1.79 -15.02
C VAL A 9 6.82 -3.05 -14.29
N ARG A 10 6.52 -3.10 -12.98
CA ARG A 10 6.68 -4.31 -12.19
C ARG A 10 5.97 -5.41 -12.96
N ASN A 11 6.73 -6.43 -13.33
CA ASN A 11 6.26 -7.51 -14.16
C ASN A 11 5.13 -8.21 -13.38
N ILE A 12 3.86 -7.87 -13.63
CA ILE A 12 2.69 -8.52 -13.02
C ILE A 12 2.50 -9.86 -13.72
N CYS A 13 3.47 -10.76 -13.57
CA CYS A 13 3.30 -12.16 -13.93
C CYS A 13 2.45 -12.80 -12.83
N ARG A 14 1.12 -12.81 -13.02
CA ARG A 14 0.11 -13.54 -12.22
C ARG A 14 0.30 -15.06 -12.35
N SER A 15 1.47 -15.62 -12.05
CA SER A 15 1.72 -17.05 -12.26
C SER A 15 1.60 -17.91 -11.01
N LYS A 16 1.49 -17.35 -9.80
CA LYS A 16 1.15 -18.11 -8.60
C LYS A 16 0.37 -17.23 -7.63
N LEU A 17 -0.78 -17.67 -7.13
CA LEU A 17 -1.39 -17.15 -5.89
C LEU A 17 -1.15 -18.19 -4.77
N PRO A 18 0.02 -18.26 -4.11
CA PRO A 18 0.20 -19.22 -3.03
C PRO A 18 0.40 -18.51 -1.69
N VAL A 19 -0.37 -18.93 -0.69
CA VAL A 19 -0.37 -18.49 0.71
C VAL A 19 -1.04 -17.14 0.95
N ALA A 20 -2.11 -17.16 1.76
CA ALA A 20 -2.71 -15.95 2.34
C ALA A 20 -1.68 -15.29 3.26
N LYS A 21 -0.96 -14.28 2.76
CA LYS A 21 -0.03 -13.48 3.57
C LYS A 21 -0.82 -12.69 4.62
N THR A 22 -0.27 -12.62 5.83
CA THR A 22 -0.84 -11.88 6.96
C THR A 22 0.28 -11.18 7.75
N GLY A 23 -0.09 -10.30 8.67
CA GLY A 23 0.85 -9.60 9.53
C GLY A 23 1.89 -8.81 8.73
N MET A 24 3.14 -8.84 9.21
CA MET A 24 4.24 -8.09 8.59
C MET A 24 4.57 -8.54 7.16
N THR A 25 4.41 -9.84 6.85
CA THR A 25 4.70 -10.36 5.50
C THR A 25 3.73 -9.83 4.44
N LEU A 26 2.48 -9.54 4.83
CA LEU A 26 1.52 -8.85 3.98
C LEU A 26 1.86 -7.37 3.82
N LEU A 27 2.28 -6.70 4.89
CA LEU A 27 2.59 -5.27 4.85
C LEU A 27 3.83 -4.94 3.99
N GLN A 28 4.81 -5.85 3.95
CA GLN A 28 6.02 -5.72 3.14
C GLN A 28 5.80 -6.01 1.65
N ASP A 29 4.68 -6.65 1.30
CA ASP A 29 4.34 -6.94 -0.08
C ASP A 29 3.75 -5.70 -0.76
N GLY A 30 4.51 -5.08 -1.66
CA GLY A 30 4.10 -3.87 -2.36
C GLY A 30 2.90 -4.05 -3.32
N ASP A 31 2.57 -5.28 -3.70
CA ASP A 31 1.48 -5.56 -4.63
C ASP A 31 0.16 -5.86 -3.88
N LEU A 32 0.25 -6.37 -2.64
CA LEU A 32 -0.90 -6.71 -1.80
C LEU A 32 -1.21 -5.68 -0.70
N SER A 33 -0.20 -4.97 -0.22
CA SER A 33 -0.36 -4.03 0.88
C SER A 33 -1.20 -2.82 0.48
N LYS A 34 -2.18 -2.48 1.31
CA LYS A 34 -2.98 -1.26 1.21
C LYS A 34 -2.50 -0.17 2.19
N GLY A 35 -1.37 -0.38 2.85
CA GLY A 35 -0.86 0.50 3.89
C GLY A 35 -1.91 0.75 4.98
N THR A 36 -2.20 2.02 5.27
CA THR A 36 -3.16 2.39 6.31
C THR A 36 -4.64 2.27 5.92
N ALA A 37 -4.94 1.83 4.68
CA ALA A 37 -6.31 1.69 4.17
C ALA A 37 -6.97 0.35 4.53
N PHE A 38 -6.31 -0.53 5.27
CA PHE A 38 -6.99 -1.69 5.84
C PHE A 38 -8.05 -1.24 6.84
N THR A 39 -9.28 -1.74 6.68
CA THR A 39 -10.38 -1.47 7.62
C THR A 39 -10.09 -2.14 8.97
N LYS A 40 -10.85 -1.79 10.02
CA LYS A 40 -10.66 -2.39 11.35
C LYS A 40 -10.87 -3.91 11.30
N GLU A 41 -11.89 -4.36 10.58
CA GLU A 41 -12.30 -5.75 10.43
C GLU A 41 -11.30 -6.55 9.59
N GLU A 42 -10.69 -5.93 8.57
CA GLU A 42 -9.59 -6.53 7.82
C GLU A 42 -8.34 -6.67 8.70
N ARG A 43 -8.04 -5.66 9.53
CA ARG A 43 -6.88 -5.71 10.43
C ARG A 43 -7.00 -6.82 11.47
N ASP A 44 -8.21 -7.11 11.94
CA ASP A 44 -8.48 -8.24 12.82
C ASP A 44 -8.24 -9.57 12.10
N ARG A 45 -8.83 -9.74 10.91
CA ARG A 45 -8.72 -10.99 10.15
C ARG A 45 -7.32 -11.29 9.61
N LEU A 46 -6.51 -10.25 9.37
CA LEU A 46 -5.18 -10.34 8.76
C LEU A 46 -4.03 -10.18 9.76
N ASN A 47 -4.31 -10.21 11.08
CA ASN A 47 -3.32 -10.05 12.15
C ASN A 47 -2.49 -8.75 12.02
N LEU A 48 -3.15 -7.62 11.74
CA LEU A 48 -2.53 -6.30 11.57
C LEU A 48 -2.72 -5.37 12.78
N ARG A 49 -3.43 -5.82 13.82
CA ARG A 49 -3.59 -5.04 15.06
C ARG A 49 -2.24 -4.81 15.73
N GLY A 50 -2.01 -3.57 16.18
CA GLY A 50 -0.73 -3.13 16.73
C GLY A 50 0.34 -2.80 15.68
N LEU A 51 0.22 -3.25 14.43
CA LEU A 51 1.19 -2.99 13.36
C LEU A 51 0.91 -1.71 12.57
N LEU A 52 -0.32 -1.19 12.64
CA LEU A 52 -0.75 0.01 11.92
C LEU A 52 -1.27 1.07 12.91
N PRO A 53 -1.10 2.37 12.61
CA PRO A 53 -1.69 3.46 13.38
C PRO A 53 -3.20 3.30 13.56
N TYR A 54 -3.77 3.80 14.65
CA TYR A 54 -5.21 3.65 14.97
C TYR A 54 -6.14 4.13 13.86
N LYS A 55 -5.83 5.28 13.24
CA LYS A 55 -6.64 5.85 12.16
C LYS A 55 -6.59 4.99 10.90
N VAL A 56 -7.76 4.73 10.32
CA VAL A 56 -7.89 4.17 8.97
C VAL A 56 -7.92 5.34 8.00
N PHE A 57 -7.08 5.30 6.97
CA PHE A 57 -7.05 6.32 5.92
C PHE A 57 -7.52 5.73 4.61
N THR A 58 -8.44 6.40 3.93
CA THR A 58 -8.88 6.01 2.60
C THR A 58 -7.72 6.10 1.59
N LYS A 59 -7.87 5.46 0.42
CA LYS A 59 -6.87 5.57 -0.65
C LYS A 59 -6.72 7.02 -1.13
N ASP A 60 -7.82 7.77 -1.20
CA ASP A 60 -7.80 9.17 -1.65
C ASP A 60 -7.09 10.08 -0.66
N GLU A 61 -7.30 9.90 0.65
CA GLU A 61 -6.55 10.63 1.69
C GLU A 61 -5.04 10.35 1.59
N GLN A 62 -4.67 9.09 1.36
CA GLN A 62 -3.26 8.72 1.19
C GLN A 62 -2.66 9.34 -0.08
N ALA A 63 -3.38 9.31 -1.21
CA ALA A 63 -2.95 9.94 -2.45
C ALA A 63 -2.81 11.46 -2.30
N ALA A 64 -3.77 12.12 -1.64
CA ALA A 64 -3.71 13.54 -1.35
C ALA A 64 -2.49 13.91 -0.50
N ARG A 65 -2.18 13.12 0.54
CA ARG A 65 -0.98 13.32 1.36
C ARG A 65 0.31 13.19 0.55
N ILE A 66 0.40 12.18 -0.32
CA ILE A 66 1.58 11.96 -1.16
C ILE A 66 1.75 13.11 -2.16
N ARG A 67 0.66 13.54 -2.82
CA ARG A 67 0.70 14.69 -3.74
C ARG A 67 1.21 15.94 -3.05
N ARG A 68 0.65 16.28 -1.89
CA ARG A 68 1.12 17.43 -1.09
C ARG A 68 2.59 17.32 -0.74
N GLN A 69 3.07 16.14 -0.35
CA GLN A 69 4.49 15.93 -0.04
C GLN A 69 5.38 16.14 -1.27
N PHE A 70 4.91 15.76 -2.45
CA PHE A 70 5.63 15.95 -3.71
C PHE A 70 5.69 17.43 -4.13
N GLU A 71 4.60 18.18 -3.92
CA GLU A 71 4.53 19.62 -4.22
C GLU A 71 5.46 20.48 -3.35
N VAL A 72 5.76 20.04 -2.13
CA VAL A 72 6.66 20.75 -1.19
C VAL A 72 8.10 20.22 -1.22
N MET A 73 8.39 19.22 -2.05
CA MET A 73 9.75 18.71 -2.21
C MET A 73 10.59 19.78 -2.93
N PRO A 74 11.77 20.17 -2.40
CA PRO A 74 12.65 21.13 -3.04
C PRO A 74 13.27 20.61 -4.34
#